data_AF-A7MLN8-F1
#
_entry.id   AF-A7MLN8-F1
#
_cell.length_a   1.000
_cell.length_b   1.000
_cell.length_c   1.000
_cell.angle_alpha   90.00
_cell.angle_beta   90.00
_cell.angle_gamma   90.00
#
_symmetry.space_group_name_H-M   'P 1'
#
loop_
_entity.id
_entity.type
_entity.pdbx_description
1 polymer ?
#
loop_
_entity_poly.entity_id
_entity_poly.type
_entity_poly.pdbx_seq_one_letter_code
_entity_poly.pdbx_strand_id
1 'polypeptide(L)'
;MSGFEVRNSAGALTVNSDYKSPLLASSAAASTDTVGDFDLNIPGFGNLNQLGYVLDDNLYSPGQLAWFRLNVNGWGVPGARYFLPGSVFIAKTKIDLAVESGYLDVFNAQGTLIWSAKSAAKMPRVLGFITIPPNYDLQNNTLTVGVSGTPFYLMDIIPGALAEDQEGVGAKNGIVMKQQSGSVILRYINQNGKNYVNTPLYSRGFKIPYAVFPTV
;
A
#
# COMPACT_ATOMS: atom_id res chain seq x y z
N MET A 1 5.02 26.81 17.52
CA MET A 1 3.66 26.60 18.06
C MET A 1 3.49 25.10 18.22
N SER A 2 3.61 24.57 19.44
CA SER A 2 3.23 23.18 19.72
C SER A 2 1.71 23.07 19.86
N GLY A 3 1.15 21.92 19.48
CA GLY A 3 -0.29 21.64 19.58
C GLY A 3 -1.11 21.96 18.33
N PHE A 4 -0.49 22.21 17.16
CA PHE A 4 -1.24 22.36 15.91
C PHE A 4 -1.61 21.00 15.34
N GLU A 5 -2.90 20.71 15.28
CA GLU A 5 -3.45 19.50 14.68
C GLU A 5 -4.49 19.83 13.61
N VAL A 6 -4.45 19.10 12.50
CA VAL A 6 -5.52 19.09 11.50
C VAL A 6 -5.98 17.66 11.34
N ARG A 7 -7.31 17.45 11.31
CA ARG A 7 -7.94 16.13 11.10
C ARG A 7 -8.78 16.15 9.83
N ASN A 8 -8.91 15.01 9.16
CA ASN A 8 -9.84 14.85 8.04
C ASN A 8 -11.29 14.66 8.55
N SER A 9 -12.27 14.61 7.64
CA SER A 9 -13.69 14.42 7.96
C SER A 9 -14.00 13.09 8.66
N ALA A 10 -13.08 12.13 8.60
CA ALA A 10 -13.17 10.84 9.32
C ALA A 10 -12.47 10.87 10.69
N GLY A 11 -12.01 12.04 11.16
CA GLY A 11 -11.34 12.22 12.45
C GLY A 11 -9.87 11.80 12.49
N ALA A 12 -9.30 11.34 11.37
CA ALA A 12 -7.90 10.93 11.29
C ALA A 12 -6.98 12.15 11.24
N LEU A 13 -5.89 12.10 12.02
CA LEU A 13 -4.88 13.16 12.09
C LEU A 13 -4.11 13.25 10.76
N THR A 14 -4.12 14.43 10.14
CA THR A 14 -3.46 14.70 8.85
C THR A 14 -2.27 15.64 8.98
N VAL A 15 -2.26 16.52 9.98
CA VAL A 15 -1.11 17.37 10.32
C VAL A 15 -0.97 17.37 11.83
N ASN A 16 0.25 17.20 12.34
CA ASN A 16 0.58 17.30 13.75
C ASN A 16 1.89 18.10 13.89
N SER A 17 1.94 19.04 14.82
CA SER A 17 3.14 19.82 15.15
C SER A 17 4.31 19.01 15.72
N ASP A 18 4.10 17.74 16.05
CA ASP A 18 5.06 16.85 16.69
C ASP A 18 5.68 15.86 15.69
N TYR A 19 4.99 15.60 14.57
CA TYR A 19 5.41 14.59 13.59
C TYR A 19 5.39 15.14 12.17
N LYS A 20 6.56 15.13 11.53
CA LYS A 20 6.72 15.45 10.11
C LYS A 20 6.13 14.32 9.25
N SER A 21 5.26 14.69 8.31
CA SER A 21 4.72 13.75 7.33
C SER A 21 5.76 13.39 6.26
N PRO A 22 5.79 12.13 5.79
CA PRO A 22 6.69 11.75 4.70
C PRO A 22 6.29 12.45 3.40
N LEU A 23 7.29 12.88 2.64
CA LEU A 23 7.14 13.60 1.37
C LEU A 23 7.43 12.67 0.20
N LEU A 24 6.72 12.84 -0.92
CA LEU A 24 6.94 12.13 -2.17
C LEU A 24 8.36 12.39 -2.69
N ALA A 25 9.16 11.33 -2.74
CA ALA A 25 10.51 11.33 -3.27
C ALA A 25 10.53 11.03 -4.78
N SER A 26 9.75 10.05 -5.20
CA SER A 26 9.65 9.63 -6.60
C SER A 26 8.37 8.85 -6.85
N SER A 27 7.95 8.79 -8.10
CA SER A 27 6.83 7.94 -8.52
C SER A 27 6.92 7.58 -9.98
N ALA A 28 6.64 6.33 -10.33
CA ALA A 28 6.71 5.83 -11.70
C ALA A 28 5.80 4.62 -11.91
N ALA A 29 5.47 4.33 -13.17
CA ALA A 29 4.96 3.02 -13.54
C ALA A 29 6.03 1.98 -13.20
N ALA A 30 5.65 0.88 -12.53
CA ALA A 30 6.64 -0.11 -12.15
C ALA A 30 6.96 -1.04 -13.32
N SER A 31 8.24 -1.31 -13.52
CA SER A 31 8.70 -2.42 -14.36
C SER A 31 8.63 -3.72 -13.55
N THR A 32 8.25 -4.80 -14.22
CA THR A 32 8.25 -6.14 -13.63
C THR A 32 9.21 -7.03 -14.40
N ASP A 33 9.71 -8.07 -13.73
CA ASP A 33 10.46 -9.16 -14.35
C ASP A 33 9.54 -10.05 -15.21
N THR A 34 10.09 -11.13 -15.74
CA THR A 34 9.34 -12.19 -16.41
C THR A 34 8.23 -12.75 -15.54
N VAL A 35 7.20 -13.29 -16.21
CA VAL A 35 6.08 -13.97 -15.55
C VAL A 35 6.29 -15.48 -15.60
N GLY A 36 5.55 -16.21 -14.77
CA GLY A 36 5.56 -17.68 -14.75
C GLY A 36 6.23 -18.30 -13.54
N ASP A 37 6.75 -17.47 -12.62
CA ASP A 37 7.47 -17.93 -11.43
C ASP A 37 6.63 -18.71 -10.44
N PHE A 38 5.30 -18.57 -10.46
CA PHE A 38 4.40 -19.25 -9.52
C PHE A 38 3.11 -19.67 -10.21
N ASP A 39 2.58 -20.85 -9.90
CA ASP A 39 1.24 -21.26 -10.35
C ASP A 39 0.27 -21.40 -9.18
N LEU A 40 -0.84 -20.65 -9.25
CA LEU A 40 -2.01 -20.76 -8.38
C LEU A 40 -3.16 -19.94 -8.97
N ASN A 41 -4.27 -20.58 -9.30
CA ASN A 41 -5.47 -19.87 -9.75
C ASN A 41 -6.25 -19.29 -8.56
N ILE A 42 -6.62 -18.00 -8.66
CA ILE A 42 -7.25 -17.26 -7.57
C ILE A 42 -8.64 -16.77 -8.03
N PRO A 43 -9.73 -17.26 -7.41
CA PRO A 43 -11.10 -16.92 -7.82
C PRO A 43 -11.38 -15.42 -7.82
N GLY A 44 -11.76 -14.88 -9.00
CA GLY A 44 -12.07 -13.46 -9.21
C GLY A 44 -10.88 -12.57 -9.56
N PHE A 45 -9.65 -13.10 -9.51
CA PHE A 45 -8.41 -12.36 -9.75
C PHE A 45 -7.77 -12.78 -11.08
N GLY A 46 -7.14 -13.95 -11.09
CA GLY A 46 -6.31 -14.49 -12.17
C GLY A 46 -5.40 -15.60 -11.65
N ASN A 47 -4.37 -15.97 -12.41
CA ASN A 47 -3.36 -16.95 -12.00
C ASN A 47 -2.05 -16.23 -11.63
N LEU A 48 -1.37 -16.67 -10.57
CA LEU A 48 -0.07 -16.12 -10.16
C LEU A 48 0.98 -16.17 -11.28
N ASN A 49 0.86 -17.08 -12.25
CA ASN A 49 1.81 -17.20 -13.37
C ASN A 49 1.73 -16.03 -14.35
N GLN A 50 0.77 -15.12 -14.16
CA GLN A 50 0.60 -13.89 -14.92
C GLN A 50 1.31 -12.69 -14.27
N LEU A 51 1.81 -12.85 -13.05
CA LEU A 51 2.44 -11.77 -12.29
C LEU A 51 3.95 -11.81 -12.50
N GLY A 52 4.57 -10.63 -12.51
CA GLY A 52 6.02 -10.47 -12.49
C GLY A 52 6.47 -9.70 -11.24
N TYR A 53 7.71 -9.95 -10.81
CA TYR A 53 8.32 -9.27 -9.67
C TYR A 53 8.69 -7.82 -9.99
N VAL A 54 8.40 -6.87 -9.11
CA VAL A 54 8.78 -5.46 -9.31
C VAL A 54 10.29 -5.26 -9.25
N LEU A 55 10.85 -4.76 -10.35
CA LEU A 55 12.27 -4.43 -10.52
C LEU A 55 12.56 -3.00 -10.03
N ASP A 56 12.62 -2.82 -8.72
CA ASP A 56 13.06 -1.60 -8.06
C ASP A 56 13.88 -1.94 -6.82
N ASP A 57 15.20 -1.88 -6.93
CA ASP A 57 16.12 -2.19 -5.82
C ASP A 57 16.05 -1.16 -4.70
N ASN A 58 15.54 0.04 -5.01
CA ASN A 58 15.37 1.14 -4.06
C ASN A 58 13.91 1.25 -3.60
N LEU A 59 13.12 0.17 -3.68
CA LEU A 59 11.73 0.16 -3.25
C LEU A 59 11.60 0.35 -1.74
N TYR A 60 12.53 -0.26 -0.98
CA TYR A 60 12.60 -0.14 0.47
C TYR A 60 13.94 0.50 0.85
N SER A 61 13.89 1.50 1.72
CA SER A 61 15.05 2.20 2.25
C SER A 61 14.71 2.79 3.62
N PRO A 62 15.69 3.01 4.52
CA PRO A 62 15.41 3.61 5.82
C PRO A 62 14.62 4.93 5.69
N GLY A 63 13.54 5.04 6.45
CA GLY A 63 12.67 6.22 6.44
C GLY A 63 11.80 6.40 5.18
N GLN A 64 11.77 5.40 4.29
CA GLN A 64 10.93 5.37 3.10
C GLN A 64 9.68 4.51 3.33
N LEU A 65 8.56 4.91 2.72
CA LEU A 65 7.36 4.10 2.56
C LEU A 65 7.05 3.98 1.07
N ALA A 66 6.67 2.79 0.63
CA ALA A 66 6.23 2.50 -0.72
C ALA A 66 4.70 2.40 -0.79
N TRP A 67 4.15 3.12 -1.73
CA TRP A 67 2.74 3.13 -2.06
C TRP A 67 2.57 2.59 -3.47
N PHE A 68 1.46 1.90 -3.74
CA PHE A 68 1.14 1.44 -5.08
C PHE A 68 -0.31 1.82 -5.44
N ARG A 69 -0.54 2.17 -6.70
CA ARG A 69 -1.88 2.21 -7.29
C ARG A 69 -1.95 1.17 -8.40
N LEU A 70 -3.12 0.59 -8.59
CA LEU A 70 -3.42 -0.35 -9.66
C LEU A 70 -4.29 0.33 -10.70
N ASN A 71 -4.02 0.07 -11.98
CA ASN A 71 -4.97 0.37 -13.04
C ASN A 71 -6.26 -0.43 -12.81
N VAL A 72 -7.40 0.02 -13.36
CA VAL A 72 -8.63 -0.78 -13.32
C VAL A 72 -8.37 -2.15 -13.96
N ASN A 73 -8.82 -3.21 -13.29
CA ASN A 73 -8.54 -4.63 -13.57
C ASN A 73 -7.09 -5.10 -13.29
N GLY A 74 -6.18 -4.18 -12.96
CA GLY A 74 -4.86 -4.51 -12.43
C GLY A 74 -4.96 -5.23 -11.10
N TRP A 75 -4.06 -6.17 -10.86
CA TRP A 75 -4.04 -6.98 -9.65
C TRP A 75 -2.64 -7.50 -9.33
N GLY A 76 -2.46 -7.99 -8.10
CA GLY A 76 -1.21 -8.60 -7.69
C GLY A 76 -1.23 -9.08 -6.24
N VAL A 77 -0.04 -9.42 -5.75
CA VAL A 77 0.28 -9.77 -4.37
C VAL A 77 1.24 -8.68 -3.83
N PRO A 78 0.73 -7.52 -3.37
CA PRO A 78 1.57 -6.36 -3.07
C PRO A 78 2.65 -6.63 -2.04
N GLY A 79 2.33 -7.40 -0.99
CA GLY A 79 3.30 -7.76 0.05
C GLY A 79 4.47 -8.60 -0.47
N ALA A 80 4.30 -9.32 -1.57
CA ALA A 80 5.36 -10.08 -2.23
C ALA A 80 6.00 -9.32 -3.40
N ARG A 81 5.54 -8.10 -3.71
CA ARG A 81 5.97 -7.27 -4.86
C ARG A 81 5.69 -7.89 -6.22
N TYR A 82 4.66 -8.73 -6.35
CA TYR A 82 4.24 -9.31 -7.63
C TYR A 82 2.99 -8.62 -8.14
N PHE A 83 3.02 -8.16 -9.39
CA PHE A 83 1.89 -7.49 -10.03
C PHE A 83 1.75 -7.93 -11.48
N LEU A 84 0.54 -7.78 -12.02
CA LEU A 84 0.31 -7.96 -13.45
C LEU A 84 1.16 -6.92 -14.20
N PRO A 85 2.00 -7.31 -15.19
CA PRO A 85 2.85 -6.39 -15.92
C PRO A 85 2.09 -5.18 -16.48
N GLY A 86 2.66 -3.99 -16.34
CA GLY A 86 2.06 -2.73 -16.82
C GLY A 86 0.81 -2.26 -16.07
N SER A 87 0.44 -2.90 -14.96
CA SER A 87 -0.80 -2.58 -14.22
C SER A 87 -0.59 -1.77 -12.94
N VAL A 88 0.65 -1.52 -12.53
CA VAL A 88 0.97 -0.91 -11.23
C VAL A 88 1.83 0.34 -11.40
N PHE A 89 1.55 1.34 -10.57
CA PHE A 89 2.33 2.56 -10.45
C PHE A 89 2.72 2.75 -8.99
N ILE A 90 4.01 2.95 -8.73
CA ILE A 90 4.58 3.01 -7.39
C ILE A 90 4.98 4.44 -7.06
N ALA A 91 4.66 4.89 -5.86
CA ALA A 91 5.09 6.16 -5.29
C ALA A 91 5.87 5.89 -4.00
N LYS A 92 7.04 6.52 -3.87
CA LYS A 92 7.93 6.36 -2.71
C LYS A 92 7.97 7.67 -1.95
N THR A 93 7.65 7.62 -0.66
CA THR A 93 7.68 8.79 0.23
C THR A 93 8.78 8.64 1.27
N LYS A 94 9.46 9.72 1.65
CA LYS A 94 10.54 9.72 2.64
C LYS A 94 10.35 10.78 3.73
N ILE A 95 10.77 10.47 4.95
CA ILE A 95 10.66 11.37 6.11
C ILE A 95 11.79 12.41 6.19
N ASP A 96 12.91 12.18 5.52
CA ASP A 96 14.12 13.02 5.60
C ASP A 96 14.15 14.17 4.59
N LEU A 97 13.28 14.16 3.57
CA LEU A 97 13.20 15.24 2.58
C LEU A 97 12.83 16.58 3.22
N ALA A 98 13.56 17.64 2.88
CA ALA A 98 13.31 18.97 3.45
C ALA A 98 11.89 19.48 3.14
N VAL A 99 11.24 20.08 4.14
CA VAL A 99 10.00 20.83 3.95
C VAL A 99 10.38 22.19 3.38
N GLU A 100 9.67 22.61 2.34
CA GLU A 100 9.88 23.88 1.67
C GLU A 100 8.89 24.90 2.23
N SER A 101 9.35 26.04 2.74
CA SER A 101 8.47 27.12 3.23
C SER A 101 7.52 27.60 2.13
N GLY A 102 6.31 27.98 2.53
CA GLY A 102 5.26 28.49 1.65
C GLY A 102 4.38 29.55 2.30
N TYR A 103 3.15 29.69 1.81
CA TYR A 103 2.20 30.69 2.31
C TYR A 103 1.67 30.40 3.73
N LEU A 104 1.69 29.12 4.14
CA LEU A 104 1.33 28.70 5.50
C LEU A 104 2.35 27.65 5.96
N ASP A 105 3.03 27.96 7.05
CA ASP A 105 4.10 27.14 7.62
C ASP A 105 3.75 26.72 9.05
N VAL A 106 4.10 25.49 9.40
CA VAL A 106 3.94 24.94 10.74
C VAL A 106 5.31 24.51 11.25
N PHE A 107 5.67 25.06 12.40
CA PHE A 107 6.94 24.81 13.08
C PHE A 107 6.70 24.04 14.37
N ASN A 108 7.58 23.08 14.66
CA ASN A 108 7.57 22.37 15.94
C ASN A 108 8.02 23.28 17.10
N ALA A 109 8.06 22.74 18.32
CA ALA A 109 8.48 23.49 19.51
C ALA A 109 9.93 24.02 19.43
N GLN A 110 10.79 23.37 18.66
CA GLN A 110 12.19 23.73 18.46
C GLN A 110 12.41 24.75 17.31
N GLY A 111 11.34 25.20 16.65
CA GLY A 111 11.43 26.13 15.52
C GLY A 111 11.79 25.47 14.18
N THR A 112 11.77 24.15 14.09
CA THR A 112 11.98 23.42 12.83
C THR A 112 10.70 23.41 12.00
N LEU A 113 10.80 23.76 10.71
CA LEU A 113 9.69 23.64 9.76
C LEU A 113 9.37 22.17 9.51
N ILE A 114 8.16 21.74 9.87
CA ILE A 114 7.73 20.33 9.79
C ILE A 114 6.57 20.12 8.82
N TRP A 115 5.87 21.18 8.44
CA TRP A 115 4.82 21.15 7.43
C TRP A 115 4.66 22.54 6.80
N SER A 116 4.32 22.58 5.52
CA SER A 116 3.92 23.81 4.83
C SER A 116 2.86 23.50 3.79
N ALA A 117 2.07 24.52 3.42
CA ALA A 117 1.12 24.42 2.32
C ALA A 117 1.80 24.03 0.98
N LYS A 118 3.05 24.47 0.77
CA LYS A 118 3.83 24.15 -0.42
C LYS A 118 4.23 22.68 -0.45
N SER A 119 4.78 22.14 0.65
CA SER A 119 5.17 20.74 0.74
C SER A 119 3.98 19.78 0.87
N ALA A 120 2.82 20.26 1.32
CA ALA A 120 1.59 19.46 1.40
C ALA A 120 1.12 18.92 0.03
N ALA A 121 1.55 19.52 -1.09
CA ALA A 121 1.32 18.98 -2.43
C ALA A 121 2.07 17.66 -2.67
N LYS A 122 3.20 17.46 -2.00
CA LYS A 122 4.03 16.25 -2.08
C LYS A 122 3.69 15.23 -0.98
N MET A 123 2.69 15.47 -0.14
CA MET A 123 2.32 14.54 0.94
C MET A 123 1.19 13.59 0.51
N PRO A 124 1.18 12.32 0.96
CA PRO A 124 0.03 11.44 0.78
C PRO A 124 -1.16 11.97 1.58
N ARG A 125 -2.30 12.19 0.92
CA ARG A 125 -3.56 12.55 1.58
C ARG A 125 -4.36 11.29 1.84
N VAL A 126 -4.30 10.79 3.07
CA VAL A 126 -5.06 9.59 3.47
C VAL A 126 -6.56 9.90 3.44
N LEU A 127 -7.27 9.21 2.56
CA LEU A 127 -8.71 9.36 2.33
C LEU A 127 -9.53 8.41 3.23
N GLY A 128 -8.94 7.30 3.65
CA GLY A 128 -9.60 6.32 4.49
C GLY A 128 -8.80 5.04 4.62
N PHE A 129 -9.48 3.97 5.06
CA PHE A 129 -8.88 2.67 5.28
C PHE A 129 -9.77 1.56 4.70
N ILE A 130 -9.17 0.65 3.94
CA ILE A 130 -9.78 -0.66 3.70
C ILE A 130 -9.73 -1.40 5.03
N THR A 131 -10.88 -1.73 5.59
CA THR A 131 -10.98 -2.46 6.87
C THR A 131 -11.37 -3.90 6.62
N ILE A 132 -10.51 -4.82 7.01
CA ILE A 132 -10.79 -6.25 7.07
C ILE A 132 -11.24 -6.53 8.52
N PRO A 133 -12.51 -6.87 8.75
CA PRO A 133 -13.01 -7.07 10.11
C PRO A 133 -12.31 -8.24 10.81
N PRO A 134 -12.19 -8.20 12.15
CA PRO A 134 -11.83 -9.38 12.91
C PRO A 134 -12.76 -10.55 12.59
N ASN A 135 -12.20 -11.75 12.51
CA ASN A 135 -12.87 -13.01 12.21
C ASN A 135 -13.53 -13.11 10.82
N TYR A 136 -13.27 -12.15 9.91
CA TYR A 136 -13.70 -12.29 8.52
C TYR A 136 -12.83 -13.33 7.81
N ASP A 137 -13.43 -14.38 7.24
CA ASP A 137 -12.68 -15.42 6.52
C ASP A 137 -12.28 -14.93 5.11
N LEU A 138 -11.15 -14.21 5.06
CA LEU A 138 -10.58 -13.67 3.82
C LEU A 138 -9.96 -14.75 2.91
N GLN A 139 -9.74 -15.97 3.41
CA GLN A 139 -9.15 -17.04 2.60
C GLN A 139 -10.21 -17.72 1.74
N ASN A 140 -11.41 -17.92 2.31
CA ASN A 140 -12.51 -18.56 1.59
C ASN A 140 -13.45 -17.54 0.91
N ASN A 141 -13.43 -16.27 1.31
CA ASN A 141 -14.27 -15.22 0.74
C ASN A 141 -13.46 -14.08 0.11
N THR A 142 -14.08 -13.38 -0.84
CA THR A 142 -13.52 -12.17 -1.44
C THR A 142 -14.17 -10.95 -0.81
N LEU A 143 -13.40 -10.13 -0.11
CA LEU A 143 -13.87 -8.86 0.45
C LEU A 143 -13.93 -7.81 -0.67
N THR A 144 -15.05 -7.11 -0.81
CA THR A 144 -15.18 -5.96 -1.72
C THR A 144 -15.36 -4.69 -0.90
N VAL A 145 -14.54 -3.67 -1.18
CA VAL A 145 -14.61 -2.37 -0.51
C VAL A 145 -14.78 -1.28 -1.55
N GLY A 146 -15.80 -0.44 -1.37
CA GLY A 146 -16.04 0.73 -2.22
C GLY A 146 -14.92 1.76 -2.02
N VAL A 147 -14.23 2.10 -3.09
CA VAL A 147 -13.11 3.04 -3.09
C VAL A 147 -13.18 3.83 -4.38
N SER A 148 -13.35 5.15 -4.28
CA SER A 148 -13.47 6.02 -5.46
C SER A 148 -12.16 6.09 -6.24
N GLY A 149 -12.25 5.93 -7.57
CA GLY A 149 -11.08 5.97 -8.48
C GLY A 149 -10.07 4.84 -8.23
N THR A 150 -8.80 5.15 -8.49
CA THR A 150 -7.65 4.23 -8.30
C THR A 150 -6.62 4.88 -7.35
N PRO A 151 -6.88 4.88 -6.03
CA PRO A 151 -5.96 5.52 -5.08
C PRO A 151 -4.68 4.71 -4.90
N PHE A 152 -3.75 5.30 -4.18
CA PHE A 152 -2.57 4.62 -3.70
C PHE A 152 -2.86 3.89 -2.39
N TYR A 153 -2.38 2.67 -2.26
CA TYR A 153 -2.43 1.86 -1.06
C TYR A 153 -1.02 1.74 -0.48
N LEU A 154 -0.90 1.77 0.85
CA LEU A 154 0.40 1.59 1.50
C LEU A 154 0.83 0.12 1.36
N MET A 155 1.94 -0.12 0.66
CA MET A 155 2.42 -1.47 0.35
C MET A 155 3.09 -2.13 1.54
N ASP A 156 3.92 -1.38 2.30
CA ASP A 156 4.79 -1.88 3.36
C ASP A 156 4.06 -2.63 4.49
N ILE A 157 2.77 -2.38 4.67
CA ILE A 157 1.98 -3.03 5.71
C ILE A 157 1.30 -4.30 5.22
N ILE A 158 1.23 -4.52 3.90
CA ILE A 158 0.46 -5.62 3.32
C ILE A 158 1.29 -6.90 3.42
N PRO A 159 0.78 -7.94 4.08
CA PRO A 159 1.49 -9.21 4.18
C PRO A 159 1.48 -9.94 2.83
N GLY A 160 2.64 -10.48 2.47
CA GLY A 160 2.79 -11.35 1.31
C GLY A 160 4.17 -11.96 1.27
N ALA A 161 4.22 -13.22 0.89
CA ALA A 161 5.44 -13.96 0.59
C ALA A 161 5.10 -14.96 -0.51
N LEU A 162 5.83 -14.89 -1.61
CA LEU A 162 5.86 -15.92 -2.64
C LEU A 162 7.30 -16.42 -2.68
N ALA A 163 7.48 -17.71 -2.41
CA ALA A 163 8.77 -18.35 -2.43
C ALA A 163 8.64 -19.69 -3.17
N GLU A 164 9.67 -20.05 -3.93
CA GLU A 164 9.87 -21.40 -4.45
C GLU A 164 11.11 -21.98 -3.76
N ASP A 165 11.10 -23.29 -3.50
CA ASP A 165 12.31 -24.04 -3.18
C ASP A 165 12.71 -24.87 -4.41
N GLN A 166 13.88 -25.52 -4.33
CA GLN A 166 14.42 -26.33 -5.43
C GLN A 166 13.54 -27.55 -5.79
N GLU A 167 12.50 -27.83 -5.01
CA GLU A 167 11.58 -28.97 -5.18
C GLU A 167 10.15 -28.53 -5.54
N GLY A 168 9.89 -27.22 -5.70
CA GLY A 168 8.57 -26.66 -6.04
C GLY A 168 7.57 -26.64 -4.87
N VAL A 169 8.02 -26.77 -3.62
CA VAL A 169 7.19 -26.85 -2.40
C VAL A 169 7.09 -25.49 -1.67
N GLY A 170 7.62 -24.43 -2.26
CA GLY A 170 7.64 -23.11 -1.61
C GLY A 170 6.25 -22.53 -1.29
N ALA A 171 6.23 -21.65 -0.28
CA ALA A 171 5.00 -21.08 0.26
C ALA A 171 4.49 -19.91 -0.59
N LYS A 172 3.17 -19.92 -0.84
CA LYS A 172 2.45 -18.82 -1.52
C LYS A 172 1.37 -18.32 -0.58
N ASN A 173 1.66 -17.25 0.17
CA ASN A 173 0.74 -16.72 1.17
C ASN A 173 0.74 -15.20 1.19
N GLY A 174 -0.43 -14.59 1.27
CA GLY A 174 -0.53 -13.14 1.28
C GLY A 174 -1.90 -12.61 0.93
N ILE A 175 -2.07 -11.31 1.08
CA ILE A 175 -3.27 -10.63 0.60
C ILE A 175 -3.07 -10.28 -0.87
N VAL A 176 -3.95 -10.81 -1.71
CA VAL A 176 -4.06 -10.38 -3.10
C VAL A 176 -5.06 -9.24 -3.22
N MET A 177 -4.77 -8.30 -4.12
CA MET A 177 -5.60 -7.12 -4.34
C MET A 177 -5.84 -6.92 -5.83
N LYS A 178 -7.08 -6.55 -6.19
CA LYS A 178 -7.46 -6.20 -7.55
C LYS A 178 -8.32 -4.96 -7.54
N GLN A 179 -7.95 -4.00 -8.37
CA GLN A 179 -8.73 -2.78 -8.56
C GLN A 179 -9.87 -3.04 -9.54
N GLN A 180 -11.07 -2.64 -9.16
CA GLN A 180 -12.25 -2.58 -10.00
C GLN A 180 -12.66 -1.12 -10.23
N SER A 181 -13.65 -0.88 -11.08
CA SER A 181 -14.19 0.48 -11.24
C SER A 181 -14.99 0.86 -9.98
N GLY A 182 -14.44 1.75 -9.16
CA GLY A 182 -15.12 2.24 -7.94
C GLY A 182 -15.02 1.32 -6.70
N SER A 183 -14.26 0.23 -6.79
CA SER A 183 -14.03 -0.69 -5.67
C SER A 183 -12.67 -1.37 -5.78
N VAL A 184 -12.24 -1.96 -4.67
CA VAL A 184 -11.11 -2.89 -4.61
C VAL A 184 -11.58 -4.18 -4.00
N ILE A 185 -11.09 -5.30 -4.52
CA ILE A 185 -11.34 -6.63 -3.95
C ILE A 185 -10.07 -7.22 -3.37
N LEU A 186 -10.23 -7.94 -2.26
CA LEU A 186 -9.14 -8.55 -1.51
C LEU A 186 -9.47 -10.02 -1.19
N ARG A 187 -8.45 -10.87 -1.24
CA ARG A 187 -8.51 -12.27 -0.80
C ARG A 187 -7.17 -12.66 -0.18
N TYR A 188 -7.17 -13.57 0.78
CA TYR A 188 -5.95 -14.18 1.28
C TYR A 188 -5.69 -15.48 0.53
N ILE A 189 -4.50 -15.62 -0.05
CA ILE A 189 -4.06 -16.88 -0.63
C ILE A 189 -3.22 -17.65 0.37
N ASN A 190 -3.30 -18.98 0.31
CA ASN A 190 -2.44 -19.86 1.08
C ASN A 190 -2.18 -21.15 0.30
N GLN A 191 -0.91 -21.42 0.02
CA GLN A 191 -0.39 -22.74 -0.33
C GLN A 191 0.89 -22.95 0.47
N ASN A 192 0.98 -24.08 1.16
CA ASN A 192 2.13 -24.46 2.00
C ASN A 192 2.52 -23.45 3.10
N GLY A 193 1.62 -22.53 3.44
CA GLY A 193 1.80 -21.53 4.49
C GLY A 193 0.76 -21.62 5.61
N LYS A 194 0.75 -20.60 6.47
CA LYS A 194 -0.22 -20.51 7.56
C LYS A 194 -1.60 -20.10 7.04
N ASN A 195 -2.61 -20.92 7.34
CA ASN A 195 -4.01 -20.57 7.07
C ASN A 195 -4.38 -19.22 7.72
N TYR A 196 -5.18 -18.42 7.02
CA TYR A 196 -5.55 -17.07 7.44
C TYR A 196 -6.13 -17.04 8.85
N VAL A 197 -7.01 -17.98 9.17
CA VAL A 197 -7.66 -18.13 10.49
C VAL A 197 -6.68 -18.33 11.64
N ASN A 198 -5.46 -18.80 11.34
CA ASN A 198 -4.39 -19.00 12.32
C ASN A 198 -3.41 -17.81 12.37
N THR A 199 -3.67 -16.72 11.63
CA THR A 199 -2.84 -15.51 11.64
C THR A 199 -3.40 -14.47 12.62
N PRO A 200 -2.57 -13.57 13.18
CA PRO A 200 -3.05 -12.45 13.97
C PRO A 200 -3.97 -11.49 13.20
N LEU A 201 -3.90 -11.49 11.87
CA LEU A 201 -4.74 -10.64 11.01
C LEU A 201 -6.20 -11.05 11.08
N TYR A 202 -6.47 -12.36 11.19
CA TYR A 202 -7.81 -12.87 11.37
C TYR A 202 -8.40 -12.45 12.71
N SER A 203 -7.70 -12.70 13.82
CA SER A 203 -8.26 -12.42 15.15
C SER A 203 -8.36 -10.93 15.49
N ARG A 204 -7.47 -10.09 14.95
CA ARG A 204 -7.42 -8.64 15.25
C ARG A 204 -8.08 -7.76 14.20
N GLY A 205 -8.35 -8.30 13.02
CA GLY A 205 -8.64 -7.50 11.84
C GLY A 205 -7.41 -6.74 11.34
N PHE A 206 -7.54 -6.09 10.19
CA PHE A 206 -6.44 -5.38 9.55
C PHE A 206 -6.96 -4.17 8.78
N LYS A 207 -6.16 -3.10 8.72
CA LYS A 207 -6.52 -1.85 8.03
C LYS A 207 -5.42 -1.44 7.06
N ILE A 208 -5.81 -1.16 5.82
CA ILE A 208 -4.90 -0.66 4.79
C ILE A 208 -5.28 0.79 4.47
N PRO A 209 -4.43 1.79 4.76
CA PRO A 209 -4.72 3.16 4.37
C PRO A 209 -4.64 3.28 2.86
N TYR A 210 -5.56 4.07 2.31
CA TYR A 210 -5.49 4.51 0.92
C TYR A 210 -5.46 6.03 0.85
N ALA A 211 -4.71 6.54 -0.11
CA ALA A 211 -4.38 7.94 -0.24
C ALA A 211 -4.35 8.40 -1.69
N VAL A 212 -4.36 9.72 -1.88
CA VAL A 212 -4.03 10.36 -3.15
C VAL A 212 -2.81 11.25 -2.98
N PHE A 213 -2.00 11.33 -4.03
CA PHE A 213 -0.91 12.30 -4.12
C PHE A 213 -1.39 13.42 -5.05
N PRO A 214 -1.50 14.67 -4.59
CA PRO A 214 -1.99 15.78 -5.42
C PRO A 214 -1.24 16.00 -6.73
N THR A 215 0.01 15.53 -6.81
CA THR A 215 0.92 15.74 -7.94
C THR A 215 1.08 14.53 -8.86
N VAL A 216 0.32 13.43 -8.67
CA VAL A 216 0.51 12.13 -9.36
C VAL A 216 -0.80 11.48 -9.79
#